data_AF-A0A7L4RPQ5-F1
#
_entry.id   AF-A0A7L4RPQ5-F1
#
_cell.length_a   1.000
_cell.length_b   1.000
_cell.length_c   1.000
_cell.angle_alpha   90.00
_cell.angle_beta   90.00
_cell.angle_gamma   90.00
#
_symmetry.space_group_name_H-M   'P 1'
#
loop_
_entity.id
_entity.type
_entity.pdbx_description
1 polymer ?
#
loop_
_entity_poly.entity_id
_entity_poly.type
_entity_poly.pdbx_seq_one_letter_code
_entity_poly.pdbx_strand_id
1 'polypeptide(L)'
;MAGKKIGKKREGEATTGSCSVARAILIAALLTIIGYVIHTVEAILTMNYYIDPAYFGVWSRVMMPAAGPPPMEFTYLSLAFGFAVALIYIWAYKVVQPALEGADGWVKRGLLFGALLFLLGVVPGSLSLYLLINLPAAIIGWWALSGLLIAFVDGVLIAKFC
;
A
#
# COMPACT_ATOMS: atom_id res chain seq x y z
N MET A 1 -0.42 8.28 53.16
CA MET A 1 0.28 7.13 52.53
C MET A 1 0.55 7.49 51.07
N ALA A 2 1.77 7.94 50.77
CA ALA A 2 2.13 8.40 49.43
C ALA A 2 2.62 7.22 48.59
N GLY A 3 1.81 6.81 47.60
CA GLY A 3 2.13 5.74 46.67
C GLY A 3 3.18 6.20 45.66
N LYS A 4 4.43 5.76 45.87
CA LYS A 4 5.56 5.97 44.95
C LYS A 4 5.32 5.16 43.68
N LYS A 5 4.83 5.81 42.61
CA LYS A 5 4.75 5.19 41.27
C LYS A 5 6.17 4.97 40.76
N ILE A 6 6.59 3.70 40.71
CA ILE A 6 7.85 3.27 40.10
C ILE A 6 7.70 3.44 38.59
N GLY A 7 8.25 4.53 38.07
CA GLY A 7 8.44 4.75 36.64
C GLY A 7 9.47 3.75 36.13
N LYS A 8 9.00 2.62 35.60
CA LYS A 8 9.83 1.67 34.87
C LYS A 8 10.21 2.32 33.53
N LYS A 9 11.36 3.01 33.53
CA LYS A 9 12.00 3.56 32.33
C LYS A 9 12.24 2.38 31.38
N ARG A 10 11.53 2.31 30.25
CA ARG A 10 11.75 1.30 29.21
C ARG A 10 13.09 1.63 28.53
N GLU A 11 14.19 1.18 29.13
CA GLU A 11 15.50 1.16 28.49
C GLU A 11 15.44 0.18 27.32
N GLY A 12 15.47 0.70 26.10
CA GLY A 12 15.31 -0.07 24.87
C GLY A 12 14.47 0.62 23.79
N GLU A 13 13.90 1.80 24.10
CA GLU A 13 13.25 2.64 23.10
C GLU A 13 14.33 3.29 22.22
N ALA A 14 14.77 2.55 21.21
CA ALA A 14 15.53 3.10 20.09
C ALA A 14 14.75 4.32 19.61
N THR A 15 15.29 5.50 19.89
CA THR A 15 14.78 6.78 19.40
C THR A 15 14.46 6.59 17.93
N THR A 16 13.18 6.53 17.57
CA THR A 16 12.71 6.52 16.19
C THR A 16 13.12 7.88 15.63
N GLY A 17 14.36 7.96 15.13
CA GLY A 17 14.93 9.17 14.59
C GLY A 17 14.06 9.61 13.44
N SER A 18 13.62 10.88 13.49
CA SER A 18 12.71 11.47 12.52
C SER A 18 13.05 11.04 11.09
N CYS A 19 12.10 10.42 10.37
CA CYS A 19 12.31 10.07 8.98
C CYS A 19 12.73 11.31 8.17
N SER A 20 14.02 11.39 7.81
CA SER A 20 14.56 12.48 7.00
C SER A 20 13.95 12.42 5.59
N VAL A 21 13.91 13.55 4.90
CA VAL A 21 13.33 13.64 3.54
C VAL A 21 14.03 12.67 2.58
N ALA A 22 15.36 12.61 2.61
CA ALA A 22 16.13 11.67 1.79
C ALA A 22 15.75 10.21 2.08
N ARG A 23 15.55 9.86 3.35
CA ARG A 23 15.14 8.51 3.75
C ARG A 23 13.72 8.19 3.26
N ALA A 24 12.80 9.14 3.37
CA ALA A 24 11.45 9.00 2.86
C ALA A 24 11.42 8.76 1.35
N ILE A 25 12.23 9.50 0.57
CA ILE A 25 12.37 9.32 -0.87
C ILE A 25 12.89 7.92 -1.21
N LEU A 26 13.95 7.46 -0.52
CA LEU A 26 14.52 6.13 -0.76
C LEU A 26 13.53 5.00 -0.41
N ILE A 27 12.81 5.14 0.70
CA ILE A 27 11.77 4.17 1.07
C ILE A 27 10.66 4.19 0.03
N ALA A 28 10.16 5.35 -0.39
CA ALA A 28 9.11 5.44 -1.41
C ALA A 28 9.52 4.75 -2.73
N ALA A 29 10.77 4.93 -3.17
CA ALA A 29 11.30 4.23 -4.34
C ALA A 29 11.31 2.70 -4.15
N LEU A 30 11.74 2.23 -2.99
CA LEU A 30 11.73 0.80 -2.65
C LEU A 30 10.31 0.23 -2.64
N LEU A 31 9.36 0.91 -1.99
CA LEU A 31 7.96 0.49 -1.94
C LEU A 31 7.33 0.46 -3.33
N THR A 32 7.66 1.42 -4.19
CA THR A 32 7.20 1.45 -5.59
C THR A 32 7.66 0.21 -6.35
N ILE A 33 8.93 -0.19 -6.20
CA ILE A 33 9.48 -1.39 -6.85
C ILE A 33 8.78 -2.65 -6.33
N ILE A 34 8.59 -2.76 -5.01
CA ILE A 34 7.92 -3.91 -4.39
C ILE A 34 6.48 -4.01 -4.89
N GLY A 35 5.72 -2.90 -4.85
CA GLY A 35 4.35 -2.83 -5.36
C GLY A 35 4.27 -3.19 -6.84
N TYR A 36 5.19 -2.69 -7.66
CA TYR A 36 5.28 -3.04 -9.08
C TYR A 36 5.48 -4.54 -9.31
N VAL A 37 6.38 -5.18 -8.55
CA VAL A 37 6.61 -6.63 -8.66
C VAL A 37 5.36 -7.42 -8.26
N ILE A 38 4.70 -7.04 -7.17
CA ILE A 38 3.48 -7.71 -6.70
C ILE A 38 2.37 -7.59 -7.76
N HIS A 39 2.14 -6.38 -8.29
CA HIS A 39 1.15 -6.16 -9.35
C HIS A 39 1.49 -6.89 -10.65
N THR A 40 2.78 -6.98 -11.00
CA THR A 40 3.21 -7.74 -12.20
C THR A 40 2.88 -9.22 -12.05
N VAL A 41 3.17 -9.80 -10.88
CA VAL A 41 2.83 -11.22 -10.61
C VAL A 41 1.32 -11.42 -10.63
N GLU A 42 0.57 -10.54 -9.98
CA GLU A 42 -0.90 -10.60 -10.00
C GLU A 42 -1.46 -10.51 -11.42
N ALA A 43 -0.97 -9.57 -12.24
CA ALA A 43 -1.43 -9.41 -13.63
C ALA A 43 -1.17 -10.65 -14.49
N ILE A 44 -0.07 -11.37 -14.25
CA ILE A 44 0.21 -12.66 -14.91
C ILE A 44 -0.83 -13.70 -14.48
N LEU A 45 -1.13 -13.80 -13.18
CA LEU A 45 -2.10 -14.76 -12.65
C LEU A 45 -3.54 -14.45 -13.08
N THR A 46 -3.85 -13.18 -13.35
CA THR A 46 -5.18 -12.72 -13.74
C THR A 46 -5.28 -12.35 -15.23
N MET A 47 -4.28 -12.74 -16.06
CA MET A 47 -4.17 -12.39 -17.48
C MET A 47 -5.44 -12.67 -18.29
N ASN A 48 -6.13 -13.78 -17.98
CA ASN A 48 -7.37 -14.18 -18.66
C ASN A 48 -8.46 -13.12 -18.61
N TYR A 49 -8.54 -12.31 -17.54
CA TYR A 49 -9.51 -11.21 -17.45
C TYR A 49 -9.12 -10.01 -18.33
N TYR A 50 -7.83 -9.76 -18.51
CA TYR A 50 -7.36 -8.62 -19.30
C TYR A 50 -7.46 -8.86 -20.81
N ILE A 51 -7.47 -10.12 -21.25
CA ILE A 51 -7.57 -10.49 -22.67
C ILE A 51 -8.97 -10.89 -23.11
N ASP A 52 -9.93 -11.01 -22.19
CA ASP A 52 -11.32 -11.33 -22.52
C ASP A 52 -12.02 -10.10 -23.13
N PRO A 53 -12.49 -10.19 -24.39
CA PRO A 53 -13.17 -9.09 -25.08
C PRO A 53 -14.38 -8.53 -24.32
N ALA A 54 -15.01 -9.32 -23.45
CA ALA A 54 -16.13 -8.87 -22.64
C ALA A 54 -15.78 -7.69 -21.71
N TYR A 55 -14.50 -7.51 -21.34
CA TYR A 55 -14.04 -6.47 -20.42
C TYR A 55 -13.27 -5.32 -21.08
N PHE A 56 -13.07 -5.33 -22.41
CA PHE A 56 -12.29 -4.27 -23.06
C PHE A 56 -12.90 -2.88 -22.90
N GLY A 57 -14.22 -2.79 -22.74
CA GLY A 57 -14.93 -1.54 -22.52
C GLY A 57 -14.76 -0.93 -21.13
N VAL A 58 -14.26 -1.68 -20.14
CA VAL A 58 -14.12 -1.18 -18.76
C VAL A 58 -12.71 -0.71 -18.42
N TRP A 59 -11.71 -1.05 -19.23
CA TRP A 59 -10.34 -0.63 -19.03
C TRP A 59 -10.14 0.85 -19.35
N SER A 60 -9.28 1.51 -18.59
CA SER A 60 -8.88 2.89 -18.89
C SER A 60 -8.22 2.95 -20.27
N ARG A 61 -8.54 3.98 -21.07
CA ARG A 61 -7.85 4.25 -22.34
C ARG A 61 -6.36 4.52 -22.17
N VAL A 62 -5.92 4.89 -20.96
CA VAL A 62 -4.49 5.05 -20.63
C VAL A 62 -3.82 3.68 -20.53
N MET A 63 -4.53 2.67 -20.02
CA MET A 63 -4.03 1.31 -19.86
C MET A 63 -4.14 0.50 -21.16
N MET A 64 -5.29 0.59 -21.85
CA MET A 64 -5.56 -0.10 -23.11
C MET A 64 -6.18 0.89 -24.12
N PRO A 65 -5.37 1.68 -24.84
CA PRO A 65 -5.88 2.60 -25.87
C PRO A 65 -6.44 1.85 -27.09
N ALA A 66 -5.95 0.64 -27.35
CA ALA A 66 -6.43 -0.29 -28.36
C ALA A 66 -6.37 -1.73 -27.81
N ALA A 67 -7.05 -2.67 -28.46
CA ALA A 67 -6.97 -4.08 -28.09
C ALA A 67 -5.52 -4.58 -28.27
N GLY A 68 -4.92 -5.07 -27.18
CA GLY A 68 -3.52 -5.47 -27.16
C GLY A 68 -2.86 -5.20 -25.82
N PRO A 69 -1.53 -5.37 -25.74
CA PRO A 69 -0.78 -5.11 -24.51
C PRO A 69 -0.78 -3.62 -24.16
N PRO A 70 -0.71 -3.26 -22.86
CA PRO A 70 -0.54 -1.88 -22.44
C PRO A 70 0.73 -1.26 -23.04
N PRO A 71 0.68 0.02 -23.45
CA PRO A 71 1.84 0.71 -23.98
C PRO A 71 2.81 1.06 -22.85
N MET A 72 4.09 1.28 -23.17
CA MET A 72 5.14 1.51 -22.15
C MET A 72 4.90 2.75 -21.29
N GLU A 73 4.19 3.74 -21.82
CA GLU A 73 3.77 4.96 -21.15
C GLU A 73 2.92 4.66 -19.90
N PHE A 74 2.09 3.61 -19.95
CA PHE A 74 1.30 3.18 -18.80
C PHE A 74 2.19 2.70 -17.65
N THR A 75 3.29 2.00 -17.96
CA THR A 75 4.25 1.54 -16.95
C THR A 75 4.92 2.72 -16.25
N TYR A 76 5.35 3.74 -16.99
CA TYR A 76 5.96 4.94 -16.39
C TYR A 76 4.99 5.69 -15.49
N LEU A 77 3.73 5.84 -15.92
CA LEU A 77 2.68 6.47 -15.10
C LEU A 77 2.39 5.65 -13.84
N SER A 78 2.32 4.32 -13.97
CA SER A 78 2.08 3.42 -12.83
C SER A 78 3.19 3.53 -11.78
N LEU A 79 4.46 3.59 -12.21
CA LEU A 79 5.59 3.80 -11.30
C LEU A 79 5.56 5.19 -10.66
N ALA A 80 5.25 6.25 -11.43
CA ALA A 80 5.15 7.60 -10.91
C ALA A 80 4.03 7.75 -9.86
N PHE A 81 2.86 7.18 -10.12
CA PHE A 81 1.74 7.18 -9.18
C PHE A 81 2.01 6.30 -7.96
N GLY A 82 2.63 5.13 -8.14
CA GLY A 82 3.06 4.27 -7.03
C GLY A 82 4.02 5.01 -6.09
N PHE A 83 4.98 5.74 -6.67
CA PHE A 83 5.91 6.56 -5.89
C PHE A 83 5.22 7.70 -5.13
N ALA A 84 4.29 8.41 -5.79
CA ALA A 84 3.51 9.47 -5.13
C ALA A 84 2.65 8.91 -3.98
N VAL A 85 1.99 7.77 -4.18
CA VAL A 85 1.21 7.08 -3.14
C VAL A 85 2.10 6.65 -1.98
N ALA A 86 3.28 6.10 -2.24
CA ALA A 86 4.22 5.71 -1.19
C ALA A 86 4.67 6.91 -0.33
N LEU A 87 4.92 8.07 -0.93
CA LEU A 87 5.19 9.31 -0.19
C LEU A 87 4.01 9.74 0.69
N ILE A 88 2.78 9.63 0.17
CA ILE A 88 1.55 9.91 0.93
C ILE A 88 1.42 8.95 2.11
N TYR A 89 1.69 7.65 1.93
CA TYR A 89 1.65 6.67 3.02
C TYR A 89 2.70 6.95 4.10
N ILE A 90 3.92 7.34 3.73
CA ILE A 90 4.96 7.74 4.68
C ILE A 90 4.50 8.96 5.49
N TRP A 91 3.90 9.96 4.83
CA TRP A 91 3.35 11.13 5.51
C TRP A 91 2.18 10.75 6.43
N ALA A 92 1.24 9.94 5.95
CA ALA A 92 0.09 9.47 6.72
C ALA A 92 0.52 8.68 7.96
N TYR A 93 1.57 7.86 7.84
CA TYR A 93 2.14 7.15 8.99
C TYR A 93 2.59 8.12 10.07
N LYS A 94 3.31 9.21 9.72
CA LYS A 94 3.73 10.22 10.70
C LYS A 94 2.56 10.88 11.42
N VAL A 95 1.45 11.11 10.72
CA VAL A 95 0.23 11.70 11.30
C VAL A 95 -0.45 10.71 12.26
N VAL A 96 -0.49 9.43 11.92
CA VAL A 96 -1.20 8.38 12.69
C VAL A 96 -0.31 7.75 13.77
N GLN A 97 1.01 7.88 13.66
CA GLN A 97 2.01 7.27 14.55
C GLN A 97 1.73 7.48 16.05
N PRO A 98 1.32 8.67 16.54
CA PRO A 98 1.02 8.86 17.96
C PRO A 98 -0.11 7.94 18.47
N ALA A 99 -1.09 7.61 17.62
CA ALA A 99 -2.16 6.68 17.97
C ALA A 99 -1.71 5.21 18.01
N LEU A 100 -0.54 4.91 17.43
CA LEU A 100 0.02 3.55 17.36
C LEU A 100 1.09 3.29 18.42
N GLU A 101 1.44 4.28 19.27
CA GLU A 101 2.51 4.16 20.26
C GLU A 101 2.27 3.03 21.28
N GLY A 102 1.01 2.71 21.57
CA GLY A 102 0.62 1.60 22.44
C GLY A 102 0.88 0.20 21.88
N ALA A 103 1.27 0.08 20.61
CA ALA A 103 1.69 -1.19 20.03
C ALA A 103 3.19 -1.44 20.27
N ASP A 104 3.51 -2.55 20.93
CA ASP A 104 4.89 -2.96 21.18
C ASP A 104 5.57 -3.42 19.87
N GLY A 105 6.59 -2.67 19.45
CA GLY A 105 7.45 -3.01 18.31
C GLY A 105 7.00 -2.49 16.95
N TRP A 106 7.97 -2.28 16.04
CA TRP A 106 7.75 -1.74 14.70
C TRP A 106 6.90 -2.66 13.81
N VAL A 107 7.00 -3.99 13.97
CA VAL A 107 6.18 -4.96 13.20
C VAL A 107 4.71 -4.77 13.51
N LYS A 108 4.34 -4.73 14.80
CA LYS A 108 2.95 -4.58 15.23
C LYS A 108 2.38 -3.23 14.80
N ARG A 109 3.14 -2.14 14.98
CA ARG A 109 2.78 -0.79 14.50
C ARG A 109 2.56 -0.78 12.99
N GLY A 110 3.47 -1.39 12.23
CA GLY A 110 3.41 -1.46 10.79
C GLY A 110 2.26 -2.30 10.26
N LEU A 111 1.94 -3.44 10.90
CA LEU A 111 0.78 -4.25 10.56
C LEU A 111 -0.54 -3.53 10.87
N LEU A 112 -0.63 -2.82 12.00
CA LEU A 112 -1.81 -2.00 12.33
C LEU A 112 -1.99 -0.86 11.32
N PHE A 113 -0.90 -0.18 10.95
CA PHE A 113 -0.95 0.86 9.92
C PHE A 113 -1.31 0.28 8.55
N GLY A 114 -0.72 -0.84 8.16
CA GLY A 114 -1.05 -1.54 6.91
C GLY A 114 -2.51 -2.01 6.88
N ALA A 115 -3.04 -2.51 7.99
CA ALA A 115 -4.47 -2.84 8.10
C ALA A 115 -5.34 -1.59 7.93
N LEU A 116 -4.93 -0.45 8.48
CA LEU A 116 -5.62 0.83 8.31
C LEU A 116 -5.59 1.29 6.85
N LEU A 117 -4.44 1.20 6.16
CA LEU A 117 -4.31 1.48 4.73
C LEU A 117 -5.21 0.57 3.89
N PHE A 118 -5.25 -0.73 4.21
CA PHE A 118 -6.10 -1.69 3.51
C PHE A 118 -7.59 -1.39 3.72
N LEU A 119 -8.02 -1.17 4.95
CA LEU A 119 -9.42 -0.95 5.30
C LEU A 119 -9.96 0.41 4.81
N LEU A 120 -9.13 1.44 4.77
CA LEU A 120 -9.56 2.79 4.36
C LEU A 120 -9.25 3.10 2.90
N GLY A 121 -8.26 2.44 2.29
CA GLY A 121 -7.87 2.64 0.91
C GLY A 121 -8.39 1.53 -0.01
N VAL A 122 -7.91 0.31 0.21
CA VAL A 122 -8.14 -0.82 -0.71
C VAL A 122 -9.60 -1.29 -0.67
N VAL A 123 -10.16 -1.56 0.50
CA VAL A 123 -11.52 -2.10 0.64
C VAL A 123 -12.58 -1.17 0.03
N PRO A 124 -12.62 0.15 0.36
CA PRO A 124 -13.60 1.05 -0.23
C PRO A 124 -13.41 1.20 -1.74
N GLY A 125 -12.16 1.21 -2.22
CA GLY A 125 -11.83 1.23 -3.64
C GLY A 125 -12.37 0.00 -4.38
N SER A 126 -12.07 -1.20 -3.88
CA SER A 126 -12.55 -2.47 -4.45
C SER A 126 -14.07 -2.57 -4.46
N LEU A 127 -14.75 -2.16 -3.38
CA LEU A 127 -16.21 -2.14 -3.31
C LEU A 127 -16.82 -1.13 -4.28
N SER A 128 -16.19 0.05 -4.42
CA SER A 128 -16.64 1.06 -5.40
C SER A 128 -16.50 0.54 -6.82
N LEU A 129 -15.39 -0.14 -7.14
CA LEU A 129 -15.20 -0.78 -8.45
C LEU A 129 -16.24 -1.87 -8.70
N TYR A 130 -16.59 -2.68 -7.69
CA TYR A 130 -17.64 -3.70 -7.80
C TYR A 130 -19.02 -3.10 -8.11
N LEU A 131 -19.34 -1.94 -7.52
CA LEU A 131 -20.65 -1.30 -7.72
C LEU A 131 -20.74 -0.49 -9.02
N LEU A 132 -19.63 0.12 -9.44
CA LEU A 132 -19.61 1.07 -10.56
C LEU A 132 -19.18 0.44 -11.88
N ILE A 133 -18.39 -0.64 -11.83
CA ILE A 133 -17.81 -1.27 -13.00
C ILE A 133 -18.27 -2.72 -13.05
N ASN A 134 -18.73 -3.15 -14.24
CA ASN A 134 -19.16 -4.53 -14.49
C ASN A 134 -17.95 -5.48 -14.62
N LEU A 135 -17.10 -5.53 -13.59
CA LEU A 135 -15.96 -6.45 -13.51
C LEU A 135 -16.34 -7.70 -12.70
N PRO A 136 -15.77 -8.87 -13.04
CA PRO A 136 -15.99 -10.08 -12.26
C PRO A 136 -15.55 -9.91 -10.80
N ALA A 137 -16.36 -10.38 -9.86
CA ALA A 137 -16.01 -10.32 -8.43
C ALA A 137 -14.65 -10.98 -8.13
N ALA A 138 -14.27 -11.99 -8.92
CA ALA A 138 -13.01 -12.68 -8.79
C ALA A 138 -11.79 -11.78 -9.04
N ILE A 139 -11.77 -10.95 -10.10
CA ILE A 139 -10.62 -10.06 -10.35
C ILE A 139 -10.51 -8.97 -9.27
N ILE A 140 -11.65 -8.45 -8.80
CA ILE A 140 -11.68 -7.49 -7.70
C ILE A 140 -11.14 -8.13 -6.41
N GLY A 141 -11.46 -9.40 -6.16
CA GLY A 141 -10.89 -10.19 -5.07
C GLY A 141 -9.37 -10.33 -5.18
N TRP A 142 -8.84 -10.57 -6.38
CA TRP A 142 -7.39 -10.61 -6.62
C TRP A 142 -6.72 -9.27 -6.37
N TRP A 143 -7.32 -8.16 -6.83
CA TRP A 143 -6.82 -6.81 -6.56
C TRP A 143 -6.87 -6.45 -5.07
N ALA A 144 -7.93 -6.85 -4.37
CA ALA A 144 -8.02 -6.66 -2.93
C ALA A 144 -6.93 -7.46 -2.20
N LEU A 145 -6.66 -8.70 -2.62
CA LEU A 145 -5.62 -9.53 -2.04
C LEU A 145 -4.21 -8.96 -2.29
N SER A 146 -3.90 -8.54 -3.52
CA SER A 146 -2.61 -7.90 -3.81
C SER A 146 -2.47 -6.59 -3.05
N GLY A 147 -3.53 -5.79 -2.98
CA GLY A 147 -3.59 -4.56 -2.18
C GLY A 147 -3.38 -4.79 -0.68
N LEU A 148 -3.91 -5.88 -0.10
CA LEU A 148 -3.66 -6.28 1.28
C LEU A 148 -2.18 -6.57 1.53
N LEU A 149 -1.57 -7.36 0.65
CA LEU A 149 -0.15 -7.71 0.74
C LEU A 149 0.73 -6.46 0.66
N ILE A 150 0.46 -5.58 -0.31
CA ILE A 150 1.17 -4.31 -0.46
C ILE A 150 1.00 -3.46 0.80
N ALA A 151 -0.22 -3.27 1.29
CA ALA A 151 -0.49 -2.45 2.47
C ALA A 151 0.25 -2.95 3.72
N PHE A 152 0.33 -4.27 3.93
CA PHE A 152 1.08 -4.85 5.04
C PHE A 152 2.59 -4.68 4.87
N VAL A 153 3.13 -4.93 3.68
CA VAL A 153 4.56 -4.76 3.42
C VAL A 153 4.96 -3.29 3.57
N ASP A 154 4.20 -2.38 2.98
CA ASP A 154 4.40 -0.94 3.09
C ASP A 154 4.35 -0.50 4.55
N GLY A 155 3.31 -0.88 5.29
CA GLY A 155 3.15 -0.46 6.67
C GLY A 155 4.30 -0.93 7.56
N VAL A 156 4.74 -2.18 7.39
CA VAL A 156 5.88 -2.74 8.13
C VAL A 156 7.20 -2.05 7.77
N LEU A 157 7.45 -1.78 6.49
CA LEU A 157 8.67 -1.10 6.05
C LEU A 157 8.71 0.36 6.50
N ILE A 158 7.60 1.09 6.37
CA ILE A 158 7.49 2.47 6.84
C ILE A 158 7.72 2.52 8.35
N ALA A 159 7.06 1.67 9.13
CA ALA A 159 7.20 1.65 10.58
C ALA A 159 8.61 1.28 11.06
N LYS A 160 9.34 0.46 10.29
CA LYS A 160 10.73 0.10 10.60
C LYS A 160 11.68 1.26 10.38
N PHE A 161 11.43 2.09 9.36
CA PHE A 161 12.42 3.03 8.86
C PHE A 161 12.08 4.51 9.09
N CYS A 162 10.90 4.88 9.60
CA CYS A 162 10.48 6.30 9.74
C CYS A 162 10.15 6.85 11.16
#